data_AF-A0A4S0REL6-F1
#
_entry.id   AF-A0A4S0REL6-F1
#
_cell.length_a   1.000
_cell.length_b   1.000
_cell.length_c   1.000
_cell.angle_alpha   90.00
_cell.angle_beta   90.00
_cell.angle_gamma   90.00
#
_symmetry.space_group_name_H-M   'P 1'
#
loop_
_entity.id
_entity.type
_entity.pdbx_description
1 polymer ?
#
loop_
_entity_poly.entity_id
_entity_poly.type
_entity_poly.pdbx_seq_one_letter_code
_entity_poly.pdbx_strand_id
1 'polypeptide(L)'
;MKGGIACFIAAVARHVEKAGGPKGSVSLLITGDEEGPAINGTVKLLEWAAGKGEKWDAAIVGEPTNPDTLGDMIKIGRRGSLSGDVIVNGRQGHAAYPQLADNPVRGLMTLVDALLHPVFDRGTKDFQPTNLEVTS
;
A
#
# COMPACT_ATOMS: atom_id res chain seq x y z
N MET A 1 6.74 11.35 -7.80
CA MET A 1 6.38 11.12 -9.22
C MET A 1 6.36 12.32 -10.22
N LYS A 2 7.16 13.40 -10.08
CA LYS A 2 7.01 14.61 -10.96
C LYS A 2 7.26 14.37 -12.46
N GLY A 3 8.21 13.51 -12.81
CA GLY A 3 8.49 13.16 -14.21
C GLY A 3 7.30 12.50 -14.91
N GLY A 4 6.59 11.59 -14.21
CA GLY A 4 5.36 10.96 -14.72
C GLY A 4 4.27 11.98 -15.05
N ILE A 5 4.08 12.98 -14.16
CA ILE A 5 3.13 14.07 -14.38
C ILE A 5 3.49 14.87 -15.65
N ALA A 6 4.76 15.28 -15.78
CA ALA A 6 5.22 16.06 -16.93
C ALA A 6 5.06 15.27 -18.25
N CYS A 7 5.41 13.99 -18.25
CA CYS A 7 5.26 13.11 -19.41
C CYS A 7 3.79 12.94 -19.81
N PHE A 8 2.88 12.78 -18.85
CA PHE A 8 1.45 12.63 -19.13
C PHE A 8 0.85 13.90 -19.73
N ILE A 9 1.14 15.07 -19.14
CA ILE A 9 0.69 16.36 -19.67
C ILE A 9 1.21 16.57 -21.10
N ALA A 10 2.50 16.32 -21.33
CA ALA A 10 3.10 16.46 -22.65
C ALA A 10 2.50 15.48 -23.68
N ALA A 11 2.16 14.26 -23.26
CA ALA A 11 1.49 13.28 -24.12
C ALA A 11 0.08 13.73 -24.51
N VAL A 12 -0.71 14.23 -23.56
CA VAL A 12 -2.06 14.78 -23.83
C VAL A 12 -1.98 15.98 -24.77
N ALA A 13 -1.07 16.92 -24.51
CA ALA A 13 -0.89 18.10 -25.37
C ALA A 13 -0.56 17.72 -26.82
N ARG A 14 0.41 16.81 -27.02
CA ARG A 14 0.75 16.31 -28.36
C ARG A 14 -0.40 15.55 -29.02
N HIS A 15 -1.21 14.83 -28.26
CA HIS A 15 -2.37 14.12 -28.79
C HIS A 15 -3.47 15.08 -29.25
N VAL A 16 -3.72 16.14 -28.49
CA VAL A 16 -4.67 17.20 -28.86
C VAL A 16 -4.23 17.91 -30.14
N GLU A 17 -2.95 18.31 -30.21
CA GLU A 17 -2.40 18.99 -31.39
C GLU A 17 -2.47 18.12 -32.65
N LYS A 18 -2.14 16.83 -32.53
CA LYS A 18 -2.06 15.91 -33.68
C LYS A 18 -3.42 15.34 -34.10
N ALA A 19 -4.32 15.09 -33.15
CA ALA A 19 -5.51 14.27 -33.36
C ALA A 19 -6.82 14.91 -32.87
N GLY A 20 -6.80 16.16 -32.40
CA GLY A 20 -7.97 16.88 -31.91
C GLY A 20 -8.42 16.46 -30.49
N GLY A 21 -7.70 15.55 -29.85
CA GLY A 21 -7.95 15.10 -28.49
C GLY A 21 -8.63 13.73 -28.39
N PRO A 22 -8.77 13.19 -27.18
CA PRO A 22 -9.34 11.87 -26.95
C PRO A 22 -10.85 11.88 -27.17
N LYS A 23 -11.40 10.75 -27.64
CA LYS A 23 -12.85 10.50 -27.61
C LYS A 23 -13.25 10.22 -26.15
N GLY A 24 -13.76 11.23 -25.47
CA GLY A 24 -14.12 11.16 -24.05
C GLY A 24 -13.45 12.26 -23.24
N SER A 25 -13.17 11.98 -21.97
CA SER A 25 -12.58 12.94 -21.05
C SER A 25 -11.29 12.41 -20.44
N VAL A 26 -10.34 13.32 -20.20
CA VAL A 26 -9.12 13.03 -19.45
C VAL A 26 -9.08 13.97 -18.26
N SER A 27 -8.94 13.39 -17.07
CA SER A 27 -8.80 14.12 -15.81
C SER A 27 -7.40 13.95 -15.26
N LEU A 28 -6.85 15.00 -14.64
CA LEU A 28 -5.64 14.89 -13.81
C LEU A 28 -6.04 15.08 -12.35
N LEU A 29 -5.89 14.03 -11.56
CA LEU A 29 -6.10 14.05 -10.12
C LEU A 29 -4.73 14.15 -9.45
N ILE A 30 -4.41 15.33 -8.92
CA ILE A 30 -3.09 15.64 -8.36
C ILE A 30 -3.26 16.07 -6.90
N THR A 31 -2.49 15.45 -6.00
CA THR A 31 -2.42 15.80 -4.57
C THR A 31 -1.02 16.25 -4.19
N GLY A 32 -0.92 17.09 -3.17
CA GLY A 32 0.34 17.45 -2.51
C GLY A 32 0.65 16.61 -1.25
N ASP A 33 -0.28 15.75 -0.83
CA ASP A 33 -0.22 14.94 0.39
C ASP A 33 -0.39 13.45 0.03
N GLU A 34 0.60 12.88 -0.64
CA GLU A 34 0.66 11.43 -0.95
C GLU A 34 1.74 10.75 -0.10
N GLU A 35 2.93 11.35 -0.03
CA GLU A 35 4.07 10.87 0.77
C GLU A 35 3.89 11.05 2.28
N GLY A 36 2.89 11.84 2.69
CA GLY A 36 2.61 12.18 4.08
C GLY A 36 1.57 11.24 4.74
N PRO A 37 0.85 11.72 5.76
CA PRO A 37 -0.27 10.99 6.34
C PRO A 37 -1.41 10.73 5.34
N ALA A 38 -1.44 11.46 4.21
CA ALA A 38 -2.43 11.34 3.13
C ALA A 38 -3.89 11.56 3.59
N ILE A 39 -4.10 12.19 4.75
CA ILE A 39 -5.42 12.42 5.36
C ILE A 39 -6.23 13.44 4.54
N ASN A 40 -5.55 14.45 3.98
CA ASN A 40 -6.18 15.51 3.19
C ASN A 40 -5.85 15.41 1.69
N GLY A 41 -5.37 14.25 1.26
CA GLY A 41 -4.92 14.01 -0.10
C GLY A 41 -6.00 13.40 -1.00
N THR A 42 -5.58 12.44 -1.81
CA THR A 42 -6.39 11.80 -2.85
C THR A 42 -7.70 11.20 -2.31
N VAL A 43 -7.71 10.68 -1.09
CA VAL A 43 -8.90 10.06 -0.47
C VAL A 43 -10.07 11.05 -0.44
N LYS A 44 -9.87 12.27 0.06
CA LYS A 44 -10.94 13.28 0.12
C LYS A 44 -11.40 13.75 -1.25
N LEU A 45 -10.48 13.85 -2.21
CA LEU A 45 -10.82 14.20 -3.59
C LEU A 45 -11.74 13.13 -4.20
N LEU A 46 -11.40 11.85 -4.02
CA LEU A 46 -12.20 10.74 -4.52
C LEU A 46 -13.58 10.67 -3.83
N GLU A 47 -13.64 10.87 -2.52
CA GLU A 47 -14.90 10.94 -1.77
C GLU A 47 -15.80 12.08 -2.29
N TRP A 48 -15.23 13.28 -2.47
CA TRP A 48 -15.96 14.42 -3.03
C TRP A 48 -16.48 14.13 -4.44
N ALA A 49 -15.64 13.57 -5.31
CA ALA A 49 -15.99 13.29 -6.70
C ALA A 49 -17.08 12.22 -6.79
N ALA A 50 -16.97 11.14 -6.01
CA ALA A 50 -18.00 10.11 -5.90
C ALA A 50 -19.33 10.70 -5.39
N GLY A 51 -19.28 11.60 -4.41
CA GLY A 51 -20.46 12.35 -3.93
C GLY A 51 -21.10 13.26 -4.97
N LYS A 52 -20.36 13.65 -6.01
CA LYS A 52 -20.86 14.38 -7.19
C LYS A 52 -21.34 13.47 -8.32
N GLY A 53 -21.18 12.15 -8.19
CA GLY A 53 -21.52 11.18 -9.22
C GLY A 53 -20.47 11.05 -10.32
N GLU A 54 -19.26 11.60 -10.12
CA GLU A 54 -18.14 11.43 -11.05
C GLU A 54 -17.69 9.96 -11.10
N LYS A 55 -17.34 9.50 -12.30
CA LYS A 55 -16.88 8.14 -12.56
C LYS A 55 -15.78 8.14 -13.61
N TRP A 56 -14.88 7.18 -13.51
CA TRP A 56 -13.80 6.97 -14.47
C TRP A 56 -13.78 5.52 -14.94
N ASP A 57 -13.52 5.32 -16.23
CA ASP A 57 -13.42 3.99 -16.82
C ASP A 57 -12.04 3.35 -16.59
N ALA A 58 -11.00 4.17 -16.42
CA ALA A 58 -9.63 3.74 -16.22
C ALA A 58 -8.82 4.78 -15.45
N ALA A 59 -7.77 4.31 -14.77
CA ALA A 59 -6.81 5.16 -14.10
C ALA A 59 -5.38 4.70 -14.39
N ILE A 60 -4.48 5.68 -14.59
CA ILE A 60 -3.04 5.45 -14.67
C ILE A 60 -2.41 6.25 -13.54
N VAL A 61 -1.78 5.55 -12.59
CA VAL A 61 -1.04 6.19 -11.50
C VAL A 61 0.42 6.30 -11.94
N GLY A 62 0.91 7.54 -12.08
CA GLY A 62 2.24 7.84 -12.62
C GLY A 62 3.42 7.59 -11.67
N GLU A 63 3.29 6.65 -10.73
CA GLU A 63 4.37 6.27 -9.82
C GLU A 63 5.52 5.58 -10.56
N PRO A 64 6.77 5.67 -10.07
CA PRO A 64 7.88 4.92 -10.64
C PRO A 64 7.68 3.42 -10.35
N THR A 65 7.59 2.63 -11.42
CA THR A 65 7.27 1.20 -11.34
C THR A 65 8.37 0.28 -11.85
N ASN A 66 9.28 0.80 -12.68
CA ASN A 66 10.28 0.02 -13.41
C ASN A 66 11.57 -0.13 -12.58
N PRO A 67 12.03 -1.35 -12.24
CA PRO A 67 13.27 -1.54 -11.50
C PRO A 67 14.52 -1.16 -12.31
N ASP A 68 14.59 -1.56 -13.58
CA ASP A 68 15.83 -1.49 -14.36
C ASP A 68 15.66 -0.61 -15.59
N THR A 69 14.60 -0.82 -16.38
CA THR A 69 14.41 -0.17 -17.67
C THR A 69 12.97 0.24 -17.91
N LEU A 70 12.76 1.36 -18.59
CA LEU A 70 11.40 1.86 -18.85
C LEU A 70 10.58 0.84 -19.65
N GLY A 71 9.46 0.40 -19.08
CA GLY A 71 8.51 -0.54 -19.69
C GLY A 71 8.68 -1.98 -19.22
N ASP A 72 9.64 -2.29 -18.33
CA ASP A 72 9.82 -3.63 -17.79
C ASP A 72 8.69 -4.05 -16.82
N MET A 73 7.98 -3.09 -16.23
CA MET A 73 7.00 -3.38 -15.20
C MET A 73 5.85 -2.37 -15.16
N ILE A 74 4.64 -2.90 -14.99
CA ILE A 74 3.45 -2.14 -14.58
C ILE A 74 2.88 -2.74 -13.30
N LYS A 75 2.33 -1.89 -12.43
CA LYS A 75 1.62 -2.35 -11.23
C LYS A 75 0.12 -2.38 -11.52
N ILE A 76 -0.45 -3.58 -11.49
CA ILE A 76 -1.90 -3.82 -11.67
C ILE A 76 -2.67 -3.86 -10.34
N GLY A 77 -1.95 -3.77 -9.23
CA GLY A 77 -2.50 -3.81 -7.88
C GLY A 77 -1.40 -3.65 -6.83
N ARG A 78 -1.82 -3.47 -5.58
CA ARG A 78 -0.96 -3.42 -4.38
C ARG A 78 -1.61 -4.23 -3.27
N ARG A 79 -0.79 -4.79 -2.38
CA ARG A 79 -1.28 -5.42 -1.15
C ARG A 79 -1.84 -4.35 -0.22
N GLY A 80 -2.82 -4.73 0.60
CA GLY A 80 -3.19 -3.95 1.78
C GLY A 80 -2.06 -3.99 2.82
N SER A 81 -2.13 -3.09 3.80
CA SER A 81 -1.25 -3.09 4.96
C SER A 81 -2.09 -3.10 6.24
N LEU A 82 -1.74 -3.98 7.16
CA LEU A 82 -2.32 -4.04 8.50
C LEU A 82 -1.16 -4.13 9.49
N SER A 83 -1.10 -3.17 10.42
CA SER A 83 -0.12 -3.12 11.49
C SER A 83 -0.85 -3.13 12.84
N GLY A 84 -0.24 -3.73 13.85
CA GLY A 84 -0.78 -3.75 15.20
C GLY A 84 0.27 -4.11 16.22
N ASP A 85 0.07 -3.63 17.45
CA ASP A 85 0.95 -3.88 18.57
C ASP A 85 0.41 -5.03 19.44
N VAL A 86 1.31 -5.92 19.85
CA VAL A 86 0.98 -7.03 20.74
C VAL A 86 1.79 -6.91 22.02
N ILE A 87 1.10 -6.83 23.16
CA ILE A 87 1.71 -6.76 24.48
C ILE A 87 1.47 -8.07 25.21
N VAL A 88 2.54 -8.82 25.47
CA VAL A 88 2.50 -10.04 26.29
C VAL A 88 2.96 -9.69 27.70
N ASN A 89 2.03 -9.78 28.66
CA ASN A 89 2.31 -9.47 30.05
C ASN A 89 2.80 -10.72 30.80
N GLY A 90 3.83 -10.56 31.60
CA GLY A 90 4.34 -11.59 32.51
C GLY A 90 4.44 -11.06 33.94
N ARG A 91 5.19 -11.76 34.78
CA ARG A 91 5.47 -11.36 36.16
C ARG A 91 6.97 -11.26 36.37
N GLN A 92 7.44 -10.06 36.72
CA GLN A 92 8.85 -9.81 36.99
C GLN A 92 9.31 -10.59 38.23
N GLY A 93 10.53 -11.14 38.17
CA GLY A 93 11.19 -11.80 39.30
C GLY A 93 12.62 -12.18 38.95
N HIS A 94 13.31 -12.84 39.88
CA HIS A 94 14.70 -13.25 39.69
C HIS A 94 14.78 -14.57 38.92
N ALA A 95 15.69 -14.66 37.94
CA ALA A 95 15.87 -15.85 37.09
C ALA A 95 16.17 -17.16 37.86
N ALA A 96 16.74 -17.09 39.07
CA ALA A 96 17.03 -18.24 39.92
C ALA A 96 15.78 -18.79 40.63
N TYR A 97 14.67 -18.04 40.64
CA TYR A 97 13.42 -18.42 41.27
C TYR A 97 12.27 -18.38 40.24
N PRO A 98 12.31 -19.23 39.20
CA PRO A 98 11.35 -19.20 38.10
C PRO A 98 9.89 -19.41 38.55
N GLN A 99 9.66 -20.03 39.71
CA GLN A 99 8.34 -20.18 40.32
C GLN A 99 7.72 -18.87 40.84
N LEU A 100 8.52 -17.82 41.01
CA LEU A 100 8.07 -16.49 41.45
C LEU A 100 7.93 -15.49 40.31
N ALA A 101 8.30 -15.88 39.09
CA ALA A 101 8.32 -15.07 37.89
C ALA A 101 7.52 -15.74 36.77
N ASP A 102 7.05 -14.94 35.83
CA ASP A 102 6.51 -15.42 34.57
C ASP A 102 7.16 -14.63 33.44
N ASN A 103 7.91 -15.32 32.59
CA ASN A 103 8.69 -14.68 31.54
C ASN A 103 7.80 -14.58 30.29
N PRO A 104 7.38 -13.36 29.90
CA PRO A 104 6.44 -13.17 28.78
C PRO A 104 7.02 -13.66 27.45
N VAL A 105 8.35 -13.77 27.32
CA VAL A 105 9.00 -14.29 26.11
C VAL A 105 8.52 -15.70 25.77
N ARG A 106 8.23 -16.54 26.77
CA ARG A 106 7.72 -17.91 26.52
C ARG A 106 6.35 -17.89 25.83
N GLY A 107 5.44 -17.06 26.33
CA GLY A 107 4.13 -16.85 25.71
C GLY A 107 4.24 -16.20 24.33
N LEU A 108 5.12 -15.20 24.20
CA LEU A 108 5.38 -14.51 22.94
C LEU A 108 5.88 -15.46 21.85
N MET A 109 6.83 -16.35 22.15
CA MET A 109 7.32 -17.33 21.18
C MET A 109 6.19 -18.24 20.66
N THR A 110 5.30 -18.69 21.54
CA THR A 110 4.16 -19.54 21.16
C THR A 110 3.16 -18.76 20.29
N LEU A 111 2.88 -17.52 20.67
CA LEU A 111 1.97 -16.65 19.92
C LEU A 111 2.50 -16.34 18.51
N VAL A 112 3.77 -15.96 18.40
CA VAL A 112 4.40 -15.65 17.12
C VAL A 112 4.43 -16.87 16.21
N ASP A 113 4.78 -18.05 16.73
CA ASP A 113 4.77 -19.28 15.94
C ASP A 113 3.38 -19.59 15.38
N ALA A 114 2.33 -19.45 16.20
CA ALA A 114 0.94 -19.65 15.77
C ALA A 114 0.44 -18.60 14.76
N LEU A 115 1.04 -17.41 14.73
CA LEU A 115 0.72 -16.37 13.75
C LEU A 115 1.45 -16.58 12.42
N LEU A 116 2.66 -17.13 12.46
CA LEU A 116 3.45 -17.40 11.26
C LEU A 116 3.07 -18.73 10.59
N HIS A 117 2.52 -19.69 11.36
CA HIS A 117 2.20 -21.02 10.89
C HIS A 117 0.79 -21.50 11.29
N PRO A 118 0.01 -22.08 10.35
CA PRO A 118 0.30 -22.21 8.92
C PRO A 118 0.19 -20.87 8.18
N VAL A 119 0.66 -20.82 6.92
CA VAL A 119 0.53 -19.64 6.06
C VAL A 119 -0.93 -19.18 5.93
N PHE A 120 -1.16 -17.87 5.87
CA PHE A 120 -2.50 -17.27 5.78
C PHE A 120 -3.25 -17.68 4.51
N ASP A 121 -2.57 -17.66 3.37
CA ASP A 121 -3.11 -18.05 2.07
C ASP A 121 -1.97 -18.53 1.15
N ARG A 122 -2.31 -18.91 -0.09
CA ARG A 122 -1.36 -19.40 -1.10
C ARG A 122 -1.13 -18.39 -2.24
N GLY A 123 -1.58 -17.14 -2.06
CA GLY A 123 -1.60 -16.15 -3.12
C GLY A 123 -2.60 -16.46 -4.23
N THR A 124 -2.47 -15.75 -5.33
CA THR A 124 -3.27 -15.89 -6.55
C THR A 124 -2.35 -15.78 -7.78
N LYS A 125 -2.95 -15.77 -8.98
CA LYS A 125 -2.20 -15.48 -10.22
C LYS A 125 -1.45 -14.15 -10.16
N ASP A 126 -2.09 -13.13 -9.59
CA ASP A 126 -1.62 -11.74 -9.66
C ASP A 126 -0.99 -11.25 -8.35
N PHE A 127 -1.13 -12.02 -7.26
CA PHE A 127 -0.61 -11.65 -5.94
C PHE A 127 0.16 -12.79 -5.30
N GLN A 128 1.30 -12.45 -4.72
CA GLN A 128 2.02 -13.33 -3.79
C GLN A 128 1.16 -13.62 -2.54
N PRO A 129 1.48 -14.69 -1.79
CA PRO A 129 0.82 -14.95 -0.52
C PRO A 129 0.86 -13.77 0.45
N THR A 130 -0.14 -13.69 1.33
CA THR A 130 -0.12 -12.74 2.46
C THR A 130 1.14 -12.97 3.30
N ASN A 131 1.83 -11.87 3.59
CA ASN A 131 3.07 -11.86 4.35
C ASN A 131 2.85 -11.20 5.71
N LEU A 132 3.24 -11.89 6.77
CA LEU A 132 3.27 -11.34 8.13
C LEU A 132 4.73 -11.22 8.54
N GLU A 133 5.12 -10.02 8.98
CA GLU A 133 6.45 -9.76 9.55
C GLU A 133 6.29 -9.29 11.00
N VAL A 134 7.11 -9.84 11.89
CA VAL A 134 7.24 -9.31 13.25
C VAL A 134 8.36 -8.28 13.25
N THR A 135 8.02 -7.04 13.57
CA THR A 135 8.94 -5.90 13.59
C THR A 135 9.12 -5.36 15.01
N SER A 136 10.20 -4.62 15.26
CA SER A 136 10.55 -4.01 16.56
C SER A 136 10.47 -2.50 16.53
#